data_AF-A0A535R1W3-F1
#
_entry.id   AF-A0A535R1W3-F1
#
_cell.length_a   1.000
_cell.length_b   1.000
_cell.length_c   1.000
_cell.angle_alpha   90.00
_cell.angle_beta   90.00
_cell.angle_gamma   90.00
#
_symmetry.space_group_name_H-M   'P 1'
#
loop_
_entity.id
_entity.type
_entity.pdbx_description
1 polymer ?
#
loop_
_entity_poly.entity_id
_entity_poly.type
_entity_poly.pdbx_seq_one_letter_code
_entity_poly.pdbx_strand_id
1 'polypeptide(L)'
;MEALHDFTAWPKGPVHLAIGVFDGVHLGHRALIRQLARGAAEAGARAVAATFDPLPIQVLAPGAPASALSDVRDRVKLLREAGADAVVVFEFDEAFARLSADEFVDRVKGACDVRRIVVGPDFHFGRRAEGDVEKLRERGKRDGFIVDVVSPIQVDGAIVSSTRIRNVLLAGDVEAAARLLGRPYSVRGRVVHGDKRGRALGFPTINLALPKERLLPRDGIYAMWAEMGEGRFKA
;
A
#
# COMPACT_ATOMS: atom_id res chain seq x y z
N MET A 1 10.64 -11.75 -5.60
CA MET A 1 10.42 -11.24 -6.97
C MET A 1 10.29 -9.74 -6.89
N GLU A 2 11.00 -9.05 -7.77
CA GLU A 2 11.15 -7.59 -7.76
C GLU A 2 9.89 -6.89 -8.30
N ALA A 3 9.66 -5.65 -7.88
CA ALA A 3 8.59 -4.83 -8.42
C ALA A 3 8.98 -4.24 -9.79
N LEU A 4 7.99 -3.87 -10.58
CA LEU A 4 8.19 -3.06 -11.78
C LEU A 4 8.25 -1.59 -11.37
N HIS A 5 8.97 -0.77 -12.13
CA HIS A 5 9.18 0.64 -11.80
C HIS A 5 8.65 1.56 -12.90
N ASP A 6 7.90 2.55 -12.45
CA ASP A 6 7.31 3.62 -13.25
C ASP A 6 6.52 3.12 -14.47
N PHE A 7 6.77 3.70 -15.64
CA PHE A 7 6.04 3.44 -16.88
C PHE A 7 6.79 2.46 -17.79
N THR A 8 7.70 1.64 -17.23
CA THR A 8 8.58 0.76 -17.99
C THR A 8 8.37 -0.72 -17.65
N ALA A 9 8.58 -1.60 -18.63
CA ALA A 9 8.55 -3.06 -18.46
C ALA A 9 7.23 -3.64 -17.91
N TRP A 10 6.09 -3.00 -18.19
CA TRP A 10 4.78 -3.55 -17.83
C TRP A 10 4.48 -4.86 -18.58
N PRO A 11 3.62 -5.73 -18.03
CA PRO A 11 3.25 -6.98 -18.70
C PRO A 11 2.67 -6.74 -20.10
N LYS A 12 3.05 -7.59 -21.07
CA LYS A 12 2.48 -7.59 -22.42
C LYS A 12 1.05 -8.16 -22.42
N GLY A 13 0.22 -7.66 -23.32
CA GLY A 13 -1.18 -8.07 -23.47
C GLY A 13 -2.13 -7.29 -22.57
N PRO A 14 -3.43 -7.68 -22.55
CA PRO A 14 -4.46 -6.97 -21.81
C PRO A 14 -4.15 -6.87 -20.31
N VAL A 15 -4.34 -5.68 -19.73
CA VAL A 15 -4.10 -5.39 -18.32
C VAL A 15 -5.37 -4.90 -17.64
N HIS A 16 -5.66 -5.48 -16.47
CA HIS A 16 -6.56 -4.91 -15.48
C HIS A 16 -5.70 -4.29 -14.37
N LEU A 17 -5.86 -2.99 -14.15
CA LEU A 17 -5.02 -2.20 -13.28
C LEU A 17 -5.78 -1.77 -12.02
N ALA A 18 -5.21 -1.99 -10.84
CA ALA A 18 -5.65 -1.31 -9.62
C ALA A 18 -4.66 -0.20 -9.26
N ILE A 19 -5.14 1.01 -8.99
CA ILE A 19 -4.29 2.15 -8.63
C ILE A 19 -4.64 2.62 -7.23
N GLY A 20 -3.64 2.78 -6.38
CA GLY A 20 -3.85 3.28 -5.03
C GLY A 20 -2.55 3.39 -4.22
N VAL A 21 -2.64 4.12 -3.11
CA VAL A 21 -1.50 4.22 -2.17
C VAL A 21 -1.19 2.88 -1.51
N PHE A 22 -2.24 2.08 -1.28
CA PHE A 22 -2.16 0.72 -0.71
C PHE A 22 -1.39 0.63 0.63
N ASP A 23 -1.23 1.72 1.37
CA ASP A 23 -0.45 1.72 2.60
C ASP A 23 -1.09 0.83 3.67
N GLY A 24 -0.31 -0.16 4.13
CA GLY A 24 -0.73 -1.21 5.05
C GLY A 24 -1.43 -2.40 4.39
N VAL A 25 -1.86 -2.31 3.12
CA VAL A 25 -2.61 -3.36 2.38
C VAL A 25 -3.67 -4.03 3.27
N HIS A 26 -4.58 -3.21 3.81
CA HIS A 26 -5.63 -3.65 4.72
C HIS A 26 -6.72 -4.49 4.01
N LEU A 27 -7.69 -5.00 4.77
CA LEU A 27 -8.74 -5.88 4.23
C LEU A 27 -9.47 -5.30 3.01
N GLY A 28 -9.78 -3.99 3.01
CA GLY A 28 -10.31 -3.29 1.84
C GLY A 28 -9.42 -3.39 0.58
N HIS A 29 -8.12 -3.09 0.70
CA HIS A 29 -7.16 -3.24 -0.40
C HIS A 29 -7.05 -4.69 -0.87
N ARG A 30 -7.01 -5.64 0.05
CA ARG A 30 -6.94 -7.08 -0.29
C ARG A 30 -8.17 -7.54 -1.05
N ALA A 31 -9.36 -7.08 -0.66
CA ALA A 31 -10.60 -7.38 -1.37
C ALA A 31 -10.59 -6.78 -2.79
N LEU A 32 -10.16 -5.52 -2.93
CA LEU A 32 -10.02 -4.86 -4.24
C LEU A 32 -9.08 -5.64 -5.17
N ILE A 33 -7.89 -6.02 -4.70
CA ILE A 33 -6.92 -6.78 -5.50
C ILE A 33 -7.44 -8.18 -5.86
N ARG A 34 -8.16 -8.87 -4.95
CA ARG A 34 -8.77 -10.16 -5.28
C ARG A 34 -9.84 -10.04 -6.36
N GLN A 35 -10.67 -9.00 -6.31
CA GLN A 35 -11.67 -8.73 -7.33
C GLN A 35 -11.02 -8.40 -8.68
N LEU A 36 -9.95 -7.59 -8.67
CA LEU A 36 -9.13 -7.31 -9.85
C LEU A 36 -8.59 -8.61 -10.46
N ALA A 37 -7.96 -9.46 -9.64
CA ALA A 37 -7.34 -10.70 -10.06
C ALA A 37 -8.35 -11.66 -10.70
N ARG A 38 -9.51 -11.81 -10.07
CA ARG A 38 -10.61 -12.63 -10.61
C ARG A 38 -11.09 -12.11 -11.96
N GLY A 39 -11.38 -10.81 -12.06
CA GLY A 39 -11.86 -10.21 -13.31
C GLY A 39 -10.83 -10.24 -14.42
N ALA A 40 -9.53 -10.10 -14.09
CA ALA A 40 -8.45 -10.24 -15.05
C ALA A 40 -8.35 -11.67 -15.59
N ALA A 41 -8.41 -12.68 -14.71
CA ALA A 41 -8.38 -14.08 -15.09
C ALA A 41 -9.55 -14.47 -16.00
N GLU A 42 -10.77 -14.04 -15.68
CA GLU A 42 -11.98 -14.25 -16.50
C GLU A 42 -11.85 -13.61 -17.90
N ALA A 43 -11.13 -12.50 -18.02
CA ALA A 43 -10.92 -11.77 -19.26
C ALA A 43 -9.64 -12.15 -20.03
N GLY A 44 -8.85 -13.12 -19.55
CA GLY A 44 -7.56 -13.46 -20.14
C GLY A 44 -6.52 -12.33 -20.05
N ALA A 45 -6.66 -11.45 -19.06
CA ALA A 45 -5.80 -10.29 -18.81
C ALA A 45 -4.87 -10.51 -17.60
N ARG A 46 -3.90 -9.61 -17.42
CA ARG A 46 -3.01 -9.57 -16.25
C ARG A 46 -3.53 -8.61 -15.19
N ALA A 47 -3.53 -9.05 -13.93
CA ALA A 47 -3.89 -8.22 -12.78
C ALA A 47 -2.66 -7.46 -12.26
N VAL A 48 -2.63 -6.14 -12.47
CA VAL A 48 -1.51 -5.28 -12.07
C VAL A 48 -1.96 -4.35 -10.95
N ALA A 49 -1.23 -4.32 -9.84
CA ALA A 49 -1.42 -3.31 -8.80
C ALA A 49 -0.36 -2.22 -8.96
N ALA A 50 -0.75 -0.96 -8.99
CA ALA A 50 0.16 0.18 -9.02
C ALA A 50 0.08 0.99 -7.74
N THR A 51 1.24 1.25 -7.15
CA THR A 51 1.43 1.96 -5.88
C THR A 51 2.53 3.00 -6.00
N PHE A 52 2.76 3.77 -4.93
CA PHE A 52 3.69 4.89 -4.89
C PHE A 52 4.76 4.68 -3.81
N ASP A 53 6.01 4.97 -4.13
CA ASP A 53 7.10 5.10 -3.16
C ASP A 53 8.01 6.28 -3.56
N PRO A 54 8.28 7.26 -2.69
CA PRO A 54 7.68 7.44 -1.36
C PRO A 54 6.15 7.58 -1.40
N LEU A 55 5.49 7.51 -0.24
CA LEU A 55 4.05 7.79 -0.15
C LEU A 55 3.79 9.26 -0.54
N PRO A 56 2.69 9.58 -1.25
CA PRO A 56 2.41 10.97 -1.65
C PRO A 56 2.45 11.97 -0.49
N ILE A 57 1.96 11.58 0.68
CA ILE A 57 1.98 12.44 1.88
C ILE A 57 3.39 12.82 2.33
N GLN A 58 4.39 11.96 2.10
CA GLN A 58 5.78 12.21 2.50
C GLN A 58 6.45 13.29 1.64
N VAL A 59 5.98 13.46 0.40
CA VAL A 59 6.50 14.47 -0.54
C VAL A 59 5.65 15.74 -0.52
N LEU A 60 4.33 15.61 -0.42
CA LEU A 60 3.40 16.73 -0.44
C LEU A 60 3.34 17.48 0.90
N ALA A 61 3.69 16.83 2.00
CA ALA A 61 3.70 17.42 3.34
C ALA A 61 5.04 17.15 4.06
N PRO A 62 6.15 17.74 3.58
CA PRO A 62 7.45 17.57 4.21
C PRO A 62 7.41 18.08 5.66
N GLY A 63 7.80 17.22 6.61
CA GLY A 63 7.73 17.50 8.05
C GLY A 63 6.47 16.97 8.75
N ALA A 64 5.53 16.36 8.02
CA ALA A 64 4.42 15.65 8.63
C ALA A 64 4.91 14.49 9.53
N PRO A 65 4.16 14.15 10.60
CA PRO A 65 4.51 13.01 11.45
C PRO A 65 4.60 11.69 10.70
N ALA A 66 5.40 10.77 11.24
CA ALA A 66 5.50 9.40 10.78
C ALA A 66 4.11 8.76 10.68
N SER A 67 3.75 8.29 9.49
CA SER A 67 2.39 7.81 9.20
C SER A 67 2.35 6.58 8.30
N ALA A 68 3.50 6.09 7.82
CA ALA A 68 3.54 4.92 6.96
C ALA A 68 3.18 3.65 7.75
N LEU A 69 2.19 2.89 7.29
CA LEU A 69 1.78 1.60 7.84
C LEU A 69 2.64 0.45 7.31
N SER A 70 3.29 0.64 6.16
CA SER A 70 4.10 -0.39 5.48
C SER A 70 5.26 0.25 4.73
N ASP A 71 6.38 -0.48 4.60
CA ASP A 71 7.41 -0.13 3.64
C ASP A 71 7.00 -0.65 2.25
N VAL A 72 7.62 -0.14 1.18
CA VAL A 72 7.28 -0.55 -0.19
C VAL A 72 7.50 -2.05 -0.42
N ARG A 73 8.50 -2.66 0.23
CA ARG A 73 8.80 -4.09 0.07
C ARG A 73 7.67 -4.96 0.64
N ASP A 74 7.20 -4.62 1.83
CA ASP A 74 6.05 -5.27 2.47
C ASP A 74 4.79 -5.04 1.63
N ARG A 75 4.58 -3.83 1.10
CA ARG A 75 3.42 -3.52 0.27
C ARG A 75 3.39 -4.34 -1.01
N VAL A 76 4.52 -4.44 -1.72
CA VAL A 76 4.68 -5.29 -2.91
C VAL A 76 4.36 -6.74 -2.56
N LYS A 77 4.96 -7.27 -1.49
CA LYS A 77 4.70 -8.65 -1.02
C LYS A 77 3.21 -8.87 -0.76
N LEU A 78 2.56 -7.99 0.00
CA LEU A 78 1.16 -8.11 0.40
C LEU A 78 0.18 -7.97 -0.78
N LEU A 79 0.48 -7.12 -1.76
CA LEU A 79 -0.31 -6.98 -2.98
C LEU A 79 -0.22 -8.24 -3.85
N ARG A 80 0.96 -8.86 -3.94
CA ARG A 80 1.15 -10.16 -4.59
C ARG A 80 0.35 -11.27 -3.88
N GLU A 81 0.47 -11.36 -2.55
CA GLU A 81 -0.29 -12.31 -1.73
C GLU A 81 -1.81 -12.09 -1.84
N ALA A 82 -2.26 -10.88 -2.18
CA ALA A 82 -3.67 -10.59 -2.42
C ALA A 82 -4.15 -11.00 -3.82
N GLY A 83 -3.25 -11.33 -4.76
CA GLY A 83 -3.58 -11.86 -6.08
C GLY A 83 -3.04 -11.06 -7.27
N ALA A 84 -2.20 -10.03 -7.06
CA ALA A 84 -1.62 -9.30 -8.18
C ALA A 84 -0.57 -10.12 -8.95
N ASP A 85 -0.71 -10.23 -10.28
CA ASP A 85 0.27 -10.84 -11.19
C ASP A 85 1.53 -9.98 -11.36
N ALA A 86 1.40 -8.67 -11.16
CA ALA A 86 2.51 -7.72 -11.13
C ALA A 86 2.21 -6.58 -10.16
N VAL A 87 3.28 -5.98 -9.61
CA VAL A 87 3.18 -4.75 -8.83
C VAL A 87 4.09 -3.72 -9.47
N VAL A 88 3.53 -2.56 -9.81
CA VAL A 88 4.25 -1.38 -10.28
C VAL A 88 4.40 -0.39 -9.12
N VAL A 89 5.61 0.12 -8.93
CA VAL A 89 5.90 1.19 -7.98
C VAL A 89 6.27 2.42 -8.79
N PHE A 90 5.43 3.45 -8.71
CA PHE A 90 5.73 4.78 -9.22
C PHE A 90 6.62 5.51 -8.22
N GLU A 91 7.72 6.07 -8.71
CA GLU A 91 8.49 7.04 -7.94
C GLU A 91 7.66 8.32 -7.81
N PHE A 92 7.16 8.58 -6.60
CA PHE A 92 6.35 9.77 -6.36
C PHE A 92 7.24 10.92 -5.91
N ASP A 93 7.79 11.66 -6.86
CA ASP A 93 8.59 12.86 -6.64
C ASP A 93 7.81 14.15 -7.00
N GLU A 94 8.48 15.30 -6.95
CA GLU A 94 7.87 16.58 -7.35
C GLU A 94 7.43 16.59 -8.82
N ALA A 95 8.15 15.91 -9.71
CA ALA A 95 7.81 15.85 -11.12
C ALA A 95 6.54 15.03 -11.34
N PHE A 96 6.42 13.89 -10.66
CA PHE A 96 5.23 13.06 -10.66
C PHE A 96 4.02 13.81 -10.09
N ALA A 97 4.20 14.54 -8.98
CA ALA A 97 3.14 15.34 -8.36
C ALA A 97 2.62 16.48 -9.26
N ARG A 98 3.37 16.89 -10.29
CA ARG A 98 2.99 17.92 -11.26
C ARG A 98 2.25 17.37 -12.48
N LEU A 99 2.23 16.05 -12.68
CA LEU A 99 1.49 15.43 -13.78
C LEU A 99 0.01 15.77 -13.68
N SER A 100 -0.59 16.30 -14.73
CA SER A 100 -2.04 16.43 -14.83
C SER A 100 -2.70 15.05 -14.82
N ALA A 101 -4.00 15.02 -14.51
CA ALA A 101 -4.76 13.78 -14.55
C ALA A 101 -4.71 13.13 -15.96
N ASP A 102 -4.74 13.96 -17.00
CA ASP A 102 -4.72 13.50 -18.40
C ASP A 102 -3.36 12.91 -18.78
N GLU A 103 -2.26 13.59 -18.45
CA GLU A 103 -0.90 13.09 -18.69
C GLU A 103 -0.65 11.76 -17.97
N PHE A 104 -1.16 11.61 -16.74
CA PHE A 104 -1.04 10.35 -16.00
C PHE A 104 -1.73 9.19 -16.74
N VAL A 105 -2.96 9.39 -17.22
CA VAL A 105 -3.70 8.37 -17.99
C VAL A 105 -2.99 8.05 -19.30
N ASP A 106 -2.48 9.07 -20.00
CA ASP A 106 -1.73 8.87 -21.26
C ASP A 106 -0.47 8.03 -21.04
N ARG A 107 0.27 8.28 -19.95
CA ARG A 107 1.45 7.48 -19.61
C ARG A 107 1.10 6.04 -19.23
N VAL A 108 0.02 5.82 -18.48
CA VAL A 108 -0.46 4.45 -18.15
C VAL A 108 -0.83 3.67 -19.42
N LYS A 109 -1.54 4.31 -20.35
CA LYS A 109 -1.89 3.70 -21.65
C LYS A 109 -0.66 3.45 -22.52
N GLY A 110 0.33 4.34 -22.48
CA GLY A 110 1.60 4.14 -23.17
C GLY A 110 2.41 2.98 -22.61
N ALA A 111 2.28 2.69 -21.31
CA ALA A 111 3.00 1.63 -20.65
C ALA A 111 2.37 0.23 -20.87
N CYS A 112 1.04 0.13 -21.03
CA CYS A 112 0.35 -1.16 -21.16
C CYS A 112 -0.97 -1.08 -21.93
N ASP A 113 -1.46 -2.25 -22.38
CA ASP A 113 -2.80 -2.39 -22.95
C ASP A 113 -3.88 -2.44 -21.84
N VAL A 114 -4.11 -1.30 -21.19
CA VAL A 114 -5.09 -1.20 -20.10
C VAL A 114 -6.52 -1.37 -20.62
N ARG A 115 -7.23 -2.37 -20.10
CA ARG A 115 -8.63 -2.67 -20.43
C ARG A 115 -9.59 -2.28 -19.32
N ARG A 116 -9.12 -2.31 -18.07
CA ARG A 116 -9.92 -1.97 -16.90
C ARG A 116 -9.05 -1.31 -15.84
N ILE A 117 -9.58 -0.27 -15.20
CA ILE A 117 -8.99 0.35 -14.02
C ILE A 117 -9.96 0.17 -12.84
N VAL A 118 -9.45 -0.31 -11.71
CA VAL A 118 -10.21 -0.56 -10.49
C VAL A 118 -9.68 0.36 -9.39
N VAL A 119 -10.54 1.16 -8.79
CA VAL A 119 -10.18 2.13 -7.75
C VAL A 119 -11.15 2.10 -6.57
N GLY A 120 -10.76 2.73 -5.46
CA GLY A 120 -11.67 3.01 -4.34
C GLY A 120 -12.56 4.23 -4.63
N PRO A 121 -13.63 4.43 -3.83
CA PRO A 121 -14.57 5.55 -4.04
C PRO A 121 -13.93 6.92 -3.81
N ASP A 122 -12.95 7.03 -2.92
CA ASP A 122 -12.26 8.29 -2.61
C ASP A 122 -11.00 8.52 -3.46
N PHE A 123 -10.90 7.83 -4.61
CA PHE A 123 -9.70 7.90 -5.46
C PHE A 123 -9.58 9.25 -6.14
N HIS A 124 -8.43 9.88 -5.95
CA HIS A 124 -8.04 11.11 -6.61
C HIS A 124 -6.63 10.96 -7.20
N PHE A 125 -6.39 11.65 -8.31
CA PHE A 125 -5.13 11.58 -9.03
C PHE A 125 -4.86 12.87 -9.83
N GLY A 126 -3.65 12.97 -10.36
CA GLY A 126 -3.17 14.16 -11.05
C GLY A 126 -2.83 15.31 -10.11
N ARG A 127 -2.28 16.37 -10.69
CA ARG A 127 -1.75 17.54 -9.99
C ARG A 127 -2.82 18.15 -9.10
N ARG A 128 -2.50 18.33 -7.82
CA ARG A 128 -3.42 18.87 -6.80
C ARG A 128 -4.76 18.09 -6.72
N ALA A 129 -4.74 16.79 -6.98
CA ALA A 129 -5.93 15.93 -6.95
C ALA A 129 -7.05 16.42 -7.89
N GLU A 130 -6.70 17.02 -9.04
CA GLU A 130 -7.66 17.57 -10.01
C GLU A 130 -8.48 16.51 -10.78
N GLY A 131 -8.11 15.23 -10.65
CA GLY A 131 -8.85 14.10 -11.21
C GLY A 131 -9.50 13.26 -10.12
N ASP A 132 -10.75 12.88 -10.35
CA ASP A 132 -11.55 11.99 -9.53
C ASP A 132 -12.02 10.77 -10.34
N VAL A 133 -12.83 9.91 -9.72
CA VAL A 133 -13.42 8.73 -10.36
C VAL A 133 -14.22 9.08 -11.63
N GLU A 134 -14.96 10.18 -11.63
CA GLU A 134 -15.80 10.57 -12.78
C GLU A 134 -14.93 11.03 -13.97
N LYS A 135 -13.90 11.84 -13.71
CA LYS A 135 -12.92 12.22 -14.74
C LYS A 135 -12.24 10.97 -15.33
N LEU A 136 -11.89 10.00 -14.47
CA LEU A 136 -11.30 8.74 -14.93
C LEU A 136 -12.29 7.93 -15.79
N ARG A 137 -13.58 7.90 -15.44
CA ARG A 137 -14.64 7.27 -16.25
C ARG A 137 -14.81 7.94 -17.61
N GLU A 138 -14.81 9.28 -17.66
CA GLU A 138 -14.86 10.04 -18.91
C GLU A 138 -13.65 9.77 -19.81
N ARG A 139 -12.46 9.63 -19.21
CA ARG A 139 -11.27 9.18 -19.94
C ARG A 139 -11.44 7.75 -20.43
N GLY A 140 -11.91 6.83 -19.59
CA GLY A 140 -12.17 5.44 -19.97
C GLY A 140 -13.09 5.29 -21.18
N LYS A 141 -14.19 6.07 -21.22
CA LYS A 141 -15.11 6.11 -22.38
C LYS A 141 -14.44 6.57 -23.67
N ARG A 142 -13.55 7.56 -23.59
CA ARG A 142 -12.82 8.10 -24.75
C ARG A 142 -11.69 7.18 -25.21
N ASP A 143 -11.04 6.53 -24.25
CA ASP A 143 -9.77 5.82 -24.45
C ASP A 143 -9.93 4.30 -24.58
N GLY A 144 -11.13 3.76 -24.36
CA GLY A 144 -11.45 2.34 -24.57
C GLY A 144 -11.15 1.42 -23.38
N PHE A 145 -11.19 1.93 -22.15
CA PHE A 145 -11.06 1.13 -20.93
C PHE A 145 -12.23 1.36 -19.95
N ILE A 146 -12.52 0.35 -19.14
CA ILE A 146 -13.61 0.38 -18.15
C ILE A 146 -13.07 0.85 -16.80
N VAL A 147 -13.86 1.61 -16.04
CA VAL A 147 -13.51 2.02 -14.67
C VAL A 147 -14.51 1.46 -13.68
N ASP A 148 -14.02 0.62 -12.78
CA ASP A 148 -14.81 0.08 -11.67
C ASP A 148 -14.43 0.74 -10.35
N VAL A 149 -15.44 0.94 -9.51
CA VAL A 149 -15.26 1.37 -8.13
C VAL A 149 -15.65 0.23 -7.22
N VAL A 150 -14.73 -0.19 -6.35
CA VAL A 150 -15.00 -1.27 -5.40
C VAL A 150 -15.66 -0.70 -4.15
N SER A 151 -16.72 -1.37 -3.69
CA SER A 151 -17.39 -1.03 -2.45
C SER A 151 -16.45 -1.18 -1.25
N PRO A 152 -16.41 -0.21 -0.32
CA PRO A 152 -15.60 -0.33 0.89
C PRO A 152 -15.99 -1.56 1.73
N ILE A 153 -14.98 -2.20 2.33
CA ILE A 153 -15.19 -3.28 3.29
C ILE A 153 -15.45 -2.69 4.68
N GLN A 154 -16.38 -3.29 5.41
CA GLN A 154 -16.64 -2.95 6.80
C GLN A 154 -16.14 -4.07 7.74
N VAL A 155 -15.60 -3.65 8.88
CA VAL A 155 -15.24 -4.50 10.01
C VAL A 155 -15.73 -3.80 11.27
N ASP A 156 -16.43 -4.55 12.13
CA ASP A 156 -17.04 -4.04 13.36
C ASP A 156 -17.97 -2.84 13.08
N GLY A 157 -18.80 -2.94 12.02
CA GLY A 157 -19.80 -1.92 11.66
C GLY A 157 -19.25 -0.62 11.06
N ALA A 158 -17.95 -0.51 10.81
CA ALA A 158 -17.34 0.69 10.22
C ALA A 158 -16.39 0.34 9.06
N ILE A 159 -16.21 1.30 8.14
CA ILE A 159 -15.33 1.14 6.98
C ILE A 159 -13.88 0.90 7.43
N VAL A 160 -13.20 0.00 6.72
CA VAL A 160 -11.76 -0.24 6.86
C VAL A 160 -10.99 0.79 6.02
N SER A 161 -10.10 1.55 6.65
CA SER A 161 -9.23 2.53 5.97
C SER A 161 -7.87 2.64 6.65
N SER A 162 -6.85 3.10 5.92
CA SER A 162 -5.53 3.39 6.49
C SER A 162 -5.63 4.42 7.63
N THR A 163 -6.49 5.44 7.53
CA THR A 163 -6.72 6.42 8.61
C THR A 163 -7.22 5.76 9.88
N ARG A 164 -8.23 4.87 9.77
CA ARG A 164 -8.74 4.14 10.94
C ARG A 164 -7.66 3.27 11.58
N ILE A 165 -6.84 2.60 10.78
CA ILE A 165 -5.72 1.77 11.26
C ILE A 165 -4.68 2.62 11.99
N ARG A 166 -4.32 3.80 11.45
CA ARG A 166 -3.40 4.73 12.11
C ARG A 166 -3.95 5.16 13.47
N ASN A 167 -5.23 5.50 13.54
CA ASN A 167 -5.86 5.94 14.79
C ASN A 167 -5.84 4.86 15.87
N VAL A 168 -6.15 3.61 15.55
CA VAL A 168 -6.11 2.52 16.55
C VAL A 168 -4.67 2.20 16.98
N LEU A 169 -3.69 2.27 16.07
CA LEU A 169 -2.27 2.13 16.43
C LEU A 169 -1.80 3.25 17.36
N LEU A 170 -2.17 4.49 17.07
CA LEU A 170 -1.87 5.66 17.92
C LEU A 170 -2.57 5.59 19.29
N ALA A 171 -3.65 4.83 19.40
CA ALA A 171 -4.29 4.53 20.68
C ALA A 171 -3.62 3.36 21.44
N GLY A 172 -2.73 2.60 20.78
CA GLY A 172 -2.10 1.38 21.31
C GLY A 172 -2.91 0.10 21.10
N ASP A 173 -4.03 0.15 20.38
CA ASP A 173 -4.88 -1.01 20.10
C ASP A 173 -4.37 -1.77 18.87
N VAL A 174 -3.31 -2.55 19.09
CA VAL A 174 -2.68 -3.38 18.05
C VAL A 174 -3.57 -4.55 17.59
N GLU A 175 -4.52 -4.98 18.43
CA GLU A 175 -5.46 -6.04 18.08
C GLU A 175 -6.53 -5.54 17.10
N ALA A 176 -7.08 -4.35 17.33
CA ALA A 176 -7.96 -3.69 16.37
C ALA A 176 -7.22 -3.44 15.05
N ALA A 177 -5.98 -2.95 15.10
CA ALA A 177 -5.17 -2.81 13.90
C ALA A 177 -5.04 -4.15 13.15
N ALA A 178 -4.80 -5.25 13.87
CA ALA A 178 -4.67 -6.58 13.28
C ALA A 178 -5.97 -7.06 12.61
N ARG A 179 -7.14 -6.82 13.24
CA ARG A 179 -8.45 -7.14 12.66
C ARG A 179 -8.67 -6.38 11.34
N LEU A 180 -8.34 -5.09 11.29
CA LEU A 180 -8.51 -4.26 10.10
C LEU A 180 -7.52 -4.61 8.97
N LEU A 181 -6.29 -5.00 9.34
CA LEU A 181 -5.26 -5.43 8.39
C LEU A 181 -5.46 -6.88 7.90
N GLY A 182 -6.18 -7.69 8.66
CA GLY A 182 -6.28 -9.14 8.47
C GLY A 182 -4.95 -9.87 8.75
N ARG A 183 -4.07 -9.26 9.55
CA ARG A 183 -2.77 -9.78 10.00
C ARG A 183 -2.24 -8.92 11.15
N PRO A 184 -1.36 -9.44 12.02
CA PRO A 184 -0.66 -8.61 13.00
C PRO A 184 0.07 -7.44 12.35
N TYR A 185 0.03 -6.27 12.99
CA TYR A 185 0.89 -5.15 12.58
C TYR A 185 2.35 -5.51 12.84
N SER A 186 3.21 -5.35 11.83
CA SER A 186 4.62 -5.70 11.91
C SER A 186 5.47 -4.47 11.59
N VAL A 187 6.70 -4.43 12.09
CA VAL A 187 7.72 -3.45 11.71
C VAL A 187 9.02 -4.18 11.39
N ARG A 188 9.80 -3.63 10.45
CA ARG A 188 11.13 -4.16 10.11
C ARG A 188 12.17 -3.09 10.44
N GLY A 189 13.21 -3.51 11.15
CA GLY A 189 14.31 -2.65 11.55
C GLY A 189 15.64 -3.37 11.53
N ARG A 190 16.72 -2.61 11.56
CA ARG A 190 18.07 -3.16 11.74
C ARG A 190 18.34 -3.28 13.23
N VAL A 191 18.87 -4.42 13.67
CA VAL A 191 19.36 -4.57 15.04
C VAL A 191 20.53 -3.62 15.25
N VAL A 192 20.45 -2.81 16.30
CA VAL A 192 21.49 -1.87 16.69
C VAL A 192 21.89 -2.08 18.15
N HIS A 193 23.07 -1.57 18.49
CA HIS A 193 23.50 -1.53 19.88
C HIS A 193 22.71 -0.46 20.63
N GLY A 194 22.09 -0.84 21.75
CA GLY A 194 21.49 0.09 22.71
C GLY A 194 22.18 0.02 24.07
N ASP A 195 21.56 0.57 25.11
CA ASP A 195 22.16 0.78 26.44
C ASP A 195 22.47 -0.51 27.23
N LYS A 196 22.19 -1.70 26.67
CA LYS A 196 22.41 -3.04 27.26
C LYS A 196 21.84 -3.22 28.68
N ARG A 197 20.94 -2.35 29.15
CA ARG A 197 20.35 -2.37 30.50
C ARG A 197 19.65 -3.70 30.83
N GLY A 198 19.02 -4.34 29.84
CA GLY A 198 18.37 -5.65 30.01
C GLY A 198 19.31 -6.79 30.40
N ARG A 199 20.61 -6.71 30.07
CA ARG A 199 21.59 -7.73 30.48
C ARG A 199 21.72 -7.85 32.00
N ALA A 200 21.54 -6.76 32.74
CA ALA A 200 21.58 -6.77 34.20
C ALA A 200 20.37 -7.49 34.83
N LEU A 201 19.27 -7.62 34.09
CA LEU A 201 18.04 -8.29 34.51
C LEU A 201 17.92 -9.73 33.97
N GLY A 202 18.94 -10.23 33.24
CA GLY A 202 18.92 -11.57 32.65
C GLY A 202 18.09 -11.72 31.38
N PHE A 203 17.51 -10.63 30.86
CA PHE A 203 16.68 -10.64 29.64
C PHE A 203 17.44 -10.03 28.45
N PRO A 204 17.77 -10.81 27.40
CA PRO A 204 18.39 -10.27 26.21
C PRO A 204 17.42 -9.33 25.47
N THR A 205 17.79 -8.07 25.31
CA THR A 205 17.00 -7.04 24.62
C THR A 205 17.52 -6.78 23.22
N ILE A 206 16.63 -6.65 22.25
CA ILE A 206 16.94 -6.20 20.88
C ILE A 206 16.53 -4.74 20.75
N ASN A 207 17.46 -3.88 20.32
CA ASN A 207 17.15 -2.50 19.95
C ASN A 207 17.07 -2.42 18.43
N LEU A 208 16.03 -1.80 17.90
CA LEU A 208 15.78 -1.71 16.46
C LEU A 208 15.90 -0.26 15.99
N ALA A 209 16.73 -0.02 14.98
CA ALA A 209 16.66 1.20 14.19
C ALA A 209 15.57 1.03 13.13
N LEU A 210 14.52 1.84 13.24
CA LEU A 210 13.35 1.81 12.36
C LEU A 210 13.39 3.00 11.37
N PRO A 211 12.81 2.86 10.17
CA PRO A 211 12.63 4.00 9.26
C PRO A 211 11.85 5.12 9.95
N LYS A 212 12.27 6.38 9.76
CA LYS A 212 11.69 7.54 10.46
C LYS A 212 10.23 7.77 10.13
N GLU A 213 9.82 7.34 8.95
CA GLU A 213 8.48 7.56 8.41
C GLU A 213 7.48 6.50 8.90
N ARG A 214 7.97 5.43 9.54
CA ARG A 214 7.16 4.31 10.00
C ARG A 214 6.31 4.71 11.20
N LEU A 215 5.00 4.47 11.12
CA LEU A 215 4.11 4.62 12.26
C LEU A 215 4.36 3.49 13.27
N LEU A 216 4.57 3.84 14.53
CA LEU A 216 4.63 2.88 15.63
C LEU A 216 3.34 2.92 16.44
N PRO A 217 2.94 1.82 17.09
CA PRO A 217 1.92 1.88 18.12
C PRO A 217 2.33 2.88 19.21
N ARG A 218 1.34 3.38 19.96
CA ARG A 218 1.58 4.22 21.15
C ARG A 218 2.66 3.61 22.05
N ASP A 219 3.51 4.45 22.64
CA ASP A 219 4.51 4.00 23.61
C ASP A 219 3.90 3.10 24.69
N GLY A 220 4.52 1.93 24.87
CA GLY A 220 4.01 0.87 25.75
C GLY A 220 4.79 -0.43 25.59
N ILE A 221 4.39 -1.44 26.36
CA ILE A 221 4.94 -2.80 26.29
C ILE A 221 3.92 -3.67 25.55
N TYR A 222 4.37 -4.37 24.51
CA TYR A 222 3.53 -5.21 23.67
C TYR A 222 4.13 -6.62 23.56
N ALA A 223 3.29 -7.64 23.65
CA ALA A 223 3.68 -8.99 23.27
C ALA A 223 3.76 -9.08 21.75
N MET A 224 4.85 -9.62 21.23
CA MET A 224 5.11 -9.69 19.79
C MET A 224 5.75 -11.02 19.38
N TRP A 225 5.90 -11.15 18.07
CA TRP A 225 6.75 -12.17 17.49
C TRP A 225 7.90 -11.49 16.76
N ALA A 226 9.12 -11.93 17.02
CA ALA A 226 10.30 -11.51 16.29
C ALA A 226 10.63 -12.56 15.23
N GLU A 227 10.71 -12.14 13.97
CA GLU A 227 11.20 -12.97 12.87
C GLU A 227 12.62 -12.54 12.52
N MET A 228 13.55 -13.47 12.65
CA MET A 228 14.96 -13.31 12.26
C MET A 228 15.34 -14.50 11.38
N GLY A 229 16.43 -14.42 10.61
CA GLY A 229 16.74 -15.37 9.52
C GLY A 229 16.53 -16.87 9.83
N GLU A 230 16.71 -17.28 11.09
CA GLU A 230 16.64 -18.66 11.56
C GLU A 230 15.27 -19.10 12.11
N GLY A 231 14.31 -18.19 12.31
CA GLY A 231 13.00 -18.56 12.83
C GLY A 231 12.19 -17.42 13.44
N ARG A 232 11.09 -17.81 14.07
CA ARG A 232 10.12 -16.92 14.72
C ARG A 232 10.11 -17.16 16.23
N PHE A 233 10.31 -16.10 17.00
CA PHE A 233 10.48 -16.14 18.45
C PHE A 233 9.39 -15.32 19.13
N LYS A 234 8.91 -15.74 20.30
CA LYS A 234 8.07 -14.91 21.17
C LYS A 234 8.95 -13.82 21.79
N ALA A 235 8.51 -12.57 21.75
CA ALA A 235 9.24 -11.43 22.27
C ALA A 235 8.30 -10.44 22.96
#